data_AF-A0A952C5R6-F1
#
_entry.id   AF-A0A952C5R6-F1
#
_cell.length_a   1.000
_cell.length_b   1.000
_cell.length_c   1.000
_cell.angle_alpha   90.00
_cell.angle_beta   90.00
_cell.angle_gamma   90.00
#
_symmetry.space_group_name_H-M   'P 1'
#
loop_
_entity.id
_entity.type
_entity.pdbx_description
1 polymer ?
#
loop_
_entity_poly.entity_id
_entity_poly.type
_entity_poly.pdbx_seq_one_letter_code
_entity_poly.pdbx_strand_id
1 'polypeptide(L)' 'MNWRALLAFIHDLTATAVMWLAAYWIRFNFDIPADYLGASWAALAWLIPLYAVIYLKFGLYRGIWRYASMGDLRRLL' A
#
# COMPACT_ATOMS: atom_id res chain seq x y z
N MET A 1 -16.30 -4.22 7.24
CA MET A 1 -15.15 -4.76 6.47
C MET A 1 -14.91 -6.18 6.95
N ASN A 2 -14.84 -7.18 6.07
CA ASN A 2 -14.59 -8.56 6.48
C ASN A 2 -13.14 -8.72 6.97
N TRP A 3 -12.84 -9.69 7.84
CA TRP A 3 -11.48 -9.88 8.38
C TRP A 3 -10.42 -10.06 7.29
N ARG A 4 -10.75 -10.76 6.20
CA ARG A 4 -9.88 -10.92 5.02
C ARG A 4 -9.58 -9.59 4.32
N ALA A 5 -10.59 -8.73 4.20
CA ALA A 5 -10.44 -7.40 3.60
C ALA A 5 -9.60 -6.48 4.51
N LEU A 6 -9.76 -6.60 5.83
CA LEU A 6 -8.92 -5.89 6.79
C LEU A 6 -7.46 -6.34 6.70
N LEU A 7 -7.20 -7.65 6.59
CA LEU A 7 -5.84 -8.16 6.41
C LEU A 7 -5.20 -7.66 5.11
N ALA A 8 -5.92 -7.71 3.99
CA ALA A 8 -5.43 -7.19 2.72
C ALA A 8 -5.14 -5.68 2.82
N PHE A 9 -6.01 -4.91 3.48
CA PHE A 9 -5.80 -3.49 3.71
C PHE A 9 -4.54 -3.21 4.55
N ILE A 10 -4.36 -3.92 5.66
CA ILE A 10 -3.18 -3.76 6.52
C ILE A 10 -1.91 -4.17 5.76
N HIS A 11 -1.97 -5.25 5.00
CA HIS A 11 -0.87 -5.70 4.15
C HIS A 11 -0.47 -4.62 3.14
N ASP A 12 -1.42 -4.07 2.38
CA ASP A 12 -1.13 -3.07 1.34
C ASP A 12 -0.58 -1.77 1.93
N LEU A 13 -1.09 -1.37 3.11
CA LEU A 13 -0.59 -0.20 3.83
C LEU A 13 0.85 -0.42 4.34
N THR A 14 1.13 -1.63 4.85
CA THR A 14 2.46 -2.02 5.31
C THR A 14 3.44 -2.12 4.14
N ALA A 15 3.03 -2.75 3.04
CA ALA A 15 3.81 -2.86 1.81
C ALA A 15 4.15 -1.47 1.25
N THR A 16 3.20 -0.52 1.28
CA THR A 16 3.44 0.88 0.90
C THR A 16 4.49 1.54 1.78
N ALA A 17 4.41 1.34 3.10
CA ALA A 17 5.39 1.88 4.03
C ALA A 17 6.80 1.32 3.78
N VAL A 18 6.89 0.00 3.61
CA VAL A 18 8.14 -0.71 3.32
C VAL A 18 8.72 -0.24 1.99
N MET A 19 7.89 -0.10 0.95
CA MET A 19 8.33 0.35 -0.36
C MET A 19 8.85 1.79 -0.34
N TRP A 20 8.20 2.68 0.43
CA TRP A 20 8.67 4.05 0.64
C TRP A 20 10.07 4.08 1.27
N LEU A 21 10.28 3.31 2.34
CA LEU A 21 11.58 3.21 3.01
C LEU A 21 12.64 2.57 2.12
N ALA A 22 12.30 1.50 1.40
CA ALA A 22 13.18 0.86 0.44
C ALA A 22 13.60 1.80 -0.70
N ALA A 23 12.67 2.62 -1.20
CA ALA A 23 12.98 3.64 -2.19
C ALA A 23 13.98 4.68 -1.67
N TYR A 24 13.89 5.07 -0.39
CA TYR A 24 14.89 5.92 0.26
C TYR A 24 16.26 5.25 0.35
N TRP A 25 16.32 3.98 0.76
CA TRP A 25 17.59 3.25 0.77
C TRP A 25 18.24 3.20 -0.60
N ILE A 26 17.47 2.86 -1.64
CA ILE A 26 17.99 2.79 -3.01
C ILE A 26 18.43 4.19 -3.49
N ARG A 27 17.63 5.23 -3.22
CA ARG A 27 17.91 6.61 -3.61
C ARG A 27 19.26 7.12 -3.07
N PHE A 28 19.61 6.71 -1.86
CA PHE A 28 20.83 7.17 -1.17
C PHE A 28 21.94 6.11 -1.14
N ASN A 29 21.90 5.08 -1.99
CA ASN A 29 22.90 4.00 -2.00
C ASN A 29 23.14 3.37 -0.62
N PHE A 30 22.08 3.21 0.18
CA PHE A 30 22.10 2.71 1.56
C PHE A 30 22.77 3.61 2.61
N ASP A 31 23.23 4.80 2.23
CA ASP A 31 23.81 5.80 3.14
C ASP A 31 22.92 7.05 3.21
N ILE A 32 21.87 6.99 4.05
CA ILE A 32 20.89 8.08 4.16
C ILE A 32 21.41 9.16 5.12
N PRO A 33 21.61 10.42 4.66
CA PRO A 33 21.97 11.50 5.56
C PRO A 33 20.84 11.79 6.57
N ALA A 34 21.22 12.16 7.81
CA ALA A 34 20.27 12.38 8.92
C ALA A 34 19.18 13.41 8.59
N ASP A 35 19.51 14.43 7.79
CA ASP A 35 18.57 15.47 7.35
C ASP A 35 17.41 14.89 6.51
N TYR A 36 17.66 13.84 5.72
CA TYR A 36 16.65 13.18 4.89
C TYR A 36 15.85 12.13 5.66
N LEU A 37 16.40 11.54 6.72
CA LEU A 37 15.69 10.59 7.58
C LEU A 37 14.47 11.26 8.24
N GLY A 38 14.67 12.44 8.83
CA GLY A 38 13.58 13.20 9.46
C GLY A 38 12.46 13.55 8.46
N ALA A 39 12.84 14.05 7.28
CA ALA A 39 11.91 14.35 6.20
C ALA A 39 11.18 13.10 5.69
N SER A 40 11.86 11.95 5.60
CA SER A 40 11.27 10.68 5.18
C SER A 40 10.19 10.19 6.14
N TRP A 41 10.47 10.23 7.44
CA TRP A 41 9.50 9.85 8.47
C TRP A 41 8.30 10.79 8.52
N ALA A 42 8.52 12.11 8.39
CA ALA A 42 7.45 13.09 8.31
C ALA A 42 6.57 12.85 7.07
N ALA A 43 7.18 12.57 5.91
CA ALA A 43 6.44 12.23 4.69
C ALA A 43 5.66 10.92 4.86
N LEU A 44 6.25 9.89 5.48
CA LEU A 44 5.58 8.63 5.75
C LEU A 44 4.33 8.81 6.62
N ALA A 45 4.41 9.66 7.64
CA ALA A 45 3.27 9.98 8.51
C ALA A 45 2.09 10.59 7.74
N TRP A 46 2.35 11.31 6.64
CA TRP A 46 1.31 11.83 5.73
C TRP A 46 0.87 10.83 4.66
N LEU A 47 1.80 10.02 4.15
CA LEU A 47 1.51 9.01 3.12
C LEU A 47 0.56 7.94 3.64
N ILE A 48 0.75 7.46 4.87
CA ILE A 48 -0.09 6.40 5.46
C ILE A 48 -1.58 6.77 5.48
N PRO A 49 -2.02 7.91 6.06
CA PRO A 49 -3.43 8.28 6.04
C PRO A 49 -3.93 8.59 4.62
N LEU A 50 -3.10 9.18 3.76
CA LEU A 50 -3.48 9.46 2.38
C LEU A 50 -3.78 8.16 1.60
N TYR A 51 -2.87 7.18 1.65
CA TYR A 51 -3.03 5.89 0.99
C TYR A 51 -4.16 5.08 1.62
N ALA A 52 -4.33 5.13 2.94
CA ALA A 52 -5.48 4.53 3.60
C ALA A 52 -6.81 5.07 3.04
N VAL A 53 -6.95 6.39 2.89
CA VAL A 53 -8.15 7.01 2.30
C VAL A 53 -8.32 6.61 0.83
N ILE A 54 -7.23 6.60 0.05
CA ILE A 54 -7.26 6.17 -1.37
C ILE A 54 -7.77 4.73 -1.46
N TYR A 55 -7.17 3.79 -0.74
CA TYR A 55 -7.56 2.38 -0.81
C TYR A 55 -9.02 2.13 -0.41
N LEU A 56 -9.51 2.88 0.58
CA LEU A 56 -10.91 2.83 0.99
C LEU A 56 -11.85 3.46 -0.05
N LYS A 57 -11.50 4.63 -0.61
CA LYS A 57 -12.30 5.36 -1.62
C LYS A 57 -12.46 4.57 -2.92
N PHE A 58 -11.38 3.97 -3.41
CA PHE A 58 -11.42 3.16 -4.62
C PHE A 58 -12.07 1.79 -4.41
N GLY A 59 -12.46 1.47 -3.16
CA GLY A 59 -13.23 0.27 -2.87
C GLY A 59 -12.48 -1.01 -3.22
N LEU A 60 -11.13 -0.98 -3.19
CA LEU A 60 -10.26 -2.09 -3.59
C LEU A 60 -10.76 -3.39 -2.93
N TYR A 61 -11.08 -3.35 -1.65
CA TYR A 61 -11.46 -4.54 -0.89
C TYR A 61 -12.92 -4.99 -1.00
N ARG A 62 -13.77 -4.32 -1.79
CA ARG A 62 -15.21 -4.65 -1.91
C ARG A 62 -15.49 -5.86 -2.81
N GLY A 63 -14.50 -6.43 -3.49
CA GLY A 63 -14.74 -7.54 -4.42
C GLY A 63 -13.54 -8.34 -4.96
N ILE A 64 -12.29 -8.03 -4.57
CA ILE A 64 -11.08 -8.65 -5.17
C ILE A 64 -11.13 -10.18 -5.21
N TRP A 65 -11.66 -10.82 -4.16
CA TRP A 65 -11.65 -12.29 -4.07
C TRP A 65 -12.85 -12.99 -4.70
N ARG A 66 -13.87 -12.25 -5.17
CA ARG A 66 -15.04 -12.89 -5.81
C ARG A 66 -14.82 -13.18 -7.30
N TYR A 67 -13.82 -12.53 -7.93
CA TYR A 67 -13.53 -12.67 -9.36
C TYR A 67 -12.03 -12.88 -9.68
N ALA A 68 -11.20 -13.22 -8.68
CA ALA A 68 -9.78 -13.53 -8.90
C ALA A 68 -9.54 -14.94 -9.49
N SER A 69 -10.57 -15.62 -9.98
CA SER A 69 -10.37 -16.77 -10.87
C SER A 69 -10.51 -16.28 -12.31
N MET A 70 -9.50 -16.52 -13.15
CA MET A 70 -9.57 -16.27 -14.60
C MET A 70 -10.83 -16.89 -15.25
N GLY A 71 -11.40 -17.93 -14.62
CA GLY A 71 -12.60 -18.61 -15.09
C GLY A 71 -13.89 -17.80 -14.98
N ASP A 72 -13.96 -16.80 -14.10
CA ASP A 72 -15.15 -15.96 -13.95
C ASP A 72 -15.12 -14.73 -14.87
N LEU A 73 -13.94 -14.18 -15.15
CA LEU A 73 -13.77 -13.10 -16.13
C LEU A 73 -14.22 -13.57 -17.54
N ARG A 74 -13.98 -14.85 -17.85
CA ARG A 74 -14.33 -15.48 -19.12
C ARG A 74 -15.83 -15.78 -19.30
N ARG A 75 -16.65 -15.66 -18.24
CA ARG A 75 -18.12 -15.79 -18.33
C ARG A 75 -18.83 -14.45 -18.47
N LEU A 76 -18.10 -13.34 -18.32
CA LEU A 76 -18.61 -11.97 -18.45
C LEU A 76 -18.25 -11.32 -19.80
N LEU A 77 -17.28 -11.86 -20.53
CA LEU A 77 -17.00 -11.58 -21.94
C LEU A 77 -17.69 -12.61 -22.82
#